data_AF-A0A2A2QYY0-F1
#
_entry.id   AF-A0A2A2QYY0-F1
#
_cell.length_a   1.000
_cell.length_b   1.000
_cell.length_c   1.000
_cell.angle_alpha   90.00
_cell.angle_beta   90.00
_cell.angle_gamma   90.00
#
_symmetry.space_group_name_H-M   'P 1'
#
loop_
_entity.id
_entity.type
_entity.pdbx_description
1 polymer ?
#
loop_
_entity_poly.entity_id
_entity_poly.type
_entity_poly.pdbx_seq_one_letter_code
_entity_poly.pdbx_strand_id
1 'polypeptide(L)'
;MTDGLTGAGIEQVWIEAMHEAFQEKPEPTDLMISTVLNEFVPLSKLMGEEIEGLRRWAKGRARPATTPAIERRSRKLSLKEGA
;
A
#
# COMPACT_ATOMS: atom_id res chain seq x y z
N MET A 1 -3.07 9.08 -3.56
CA MET A 1 -4.38 8.74 -2.94
C MET A 1 -4.54 7.23 -2.78
N THR A 2 -4.03 6.41 -3.71
CA THR A 2 -4.23 4.96 -3.68
C THR A 2 -3.12 4.13 -3.03
N ASP A 3 -2.09 4.78 -2.46
CA ASP A 3 -0.99 4.08 -1.81
C ASP A 3 -1.49 3.21 -0.66
N GLY A 4 -1.09 1.93 -0.70
CA GLY A 4 -1.47 0.94 0.31
C GLY A 4 -2.81 0.25 0.07
N LEU A 5 -3.54 0.54 -1.01
CA LEU A 5 -4.66 -0.32 -1.42
C LEU A 5 -4.15 -1.65 -1.97
N THR A 6 -4.94 -2.69 -1.74
CA THR A 6 -4.79 -3.99 -2.40
C THR A 6 -5.65 -4.01 -3.66
N GLY A 7 -5.50 -5.04 -4.50
CA GLY A 7 -6.39 -5.24 -5.66
C GLY A 7 -7.86 -5.29 -5.25
N ALA A 8 -8.18 -6.00 -4.15
CA ALA A 8 -9.54 -6.04 -3.59
C ALA A 8 -10.02 -4.67 -3.11
N GLY A 9 -9.13 -3.82 -2.56
CA GLY A 9 -9.49 -2.46 -2.18
C GLY A 9 -9.84 -1.58 -3.39
N ILE A 10 -9.09 -1.71 -4.49
CA ILE A 10 -9.37 -0.98 -5.73
C ILE A 10 -10.73 -1.41 -6.32
N GLU A 11 -11.01 -2.72 -6.32
CA GLU A 11 -12.29 -3.25 -6.77
C GLU A 11 -13.45 -2.71 -5.94
N GLN A 12 -13.31 -2.67 -4.61
CA GLN A 12 -14.36 -2.17 -3.73
C GLN A 12 -14.68 -0.69 -3.98
N VAL A 13 -13.64 0.15 -4.15
CA VAL A 13 -13.80 1.57 -4.49
C VAL A 13 -14.58 1.74 -5.80
N TRP A 14 -14.29 0.91 -6.79
CA TRP A 14 -15.00 0.95 -8.08
C TRP A 14 -16.48 0.58 -7.93
N ILE A 15 -16.78 -0.50 -7.19
CA ILE A 15 -18.16 -0.95 -6.94
C ILE A 15 -18.97 0.14 -6.21
N GLU A 16 -18.35 0.80 -5.23
CA GLU A 16 -18.99 1.86 -4.45
C GLU A 16 -19.22 3.12 -5.30
N ALA A 17 -18.27 3.49 -6.16
CA ALA A 17 -18.46 4.57 -7.13
C ALA A 17 -19.57 4.25 -8.16
N MET A 18 -19.71 2.98 -8.57
CA MET A 18 -20.82 2.53 -9.42
C MET A 18 -22.18 2.65 -8.72
N HIS A 19 -22.24 2.39 -7.41
CA HIS A 19 -23.46 2.57 -6.63
C HIS A 19 -23.85 4.05 -6.52
N GLU A 20 -22.88 4.95 -6.31
CA GLU A 20 -23.11 6.40 -6.30
C GLU A 20 -23.58 6.91 -7.68
N ALA A 21 -22.98 6.43 -8.77
CA ALA A 21 -23.34 6.82 -10.13
C ALA A 21 -24.67 6.23 -10.63
N PHE A 22 -25.23 5.25 -9.90
CA PHE A 22 -26.37 4.46 -10.38
C PHE A 22 -27.60 5.31 -10.75
N GLN A 23 -27.86 6.39 -10.01
CA GLN A 23 -29.01 7.26 -10.27
C GLN A 23 -28.86 8.08 -11.56
N GLU A 24 -27.62 8.37 -11.96
CA GLU A 24 -27.32 9.26 -13.08
C GLU A 24 -27.34 8.48 -14.42
N LYS A 25 -27.14 7.14 -14.41
CA LYS A 25 -26.95 6.22 -15.58
C LYS A 25 -25.66 6.34 -16.45
N PRO A 26 -24.60 7.10 -16.12
CA PRO A 26 -23.28 6.95 -16.73
C PRO A 26 -22.36 6.06 -15.88
N GLU A 27 -21.19 5.79 -16.43
CA GLU A 27 -20.03 5.29 -15.69
C GLU A 27 -19.58 6.31 -14.62
N PRO A 28 -19.01 5.88 -13.48
CA PRO A 28 -18.55 6.79 -12.43
C PRO A 28 -17.53 7.79 -12.97
N THR A 29 -17.70 9.05 -12.58
CA THR A 29 -16.73 10.09 -12.90
C THR A 29 -15.53 10.04 -11.98
N ASP A 30 -14.40 10.59 -12.43
CA ASP A 30 -13.18 10.71 -11.60
C ASP A 30 -13.47 11.41 -10.26
N LEU A 31 -14.38 12.38 -10.24
CA LEU A 31 -14.77 13.09 -9.03
C LEU A 31 -15.46 12.14 -8.03
N MET A 32 -16.42 11.33 -8.50
CA MET A 32 -17.10 10.34 -7.66
C MET A 32 -16.11 9.32 -7.08
N ILE A 33 -15.20 8.81 -7.93
CA ILE A 33 -14.15 7.88 -7.50
C ILE A 33 -13.25 8.54 -6.45
N SER A 34 -12.90 9.82 -6.63
CA SER A 34 -12.07 10.55 -5.67
C SER A 34 -12.76 10.75 -4.31
N THR A 35 -14.08 10.95 -4.30
CA THR A 35 -14.88 11.06 -3.07
C THR A 35 -14.87 9.74 -2.31
N VAL A 36 -15.20 8.64 -3.00
CA VAL A 36 -15.17 7.29 -2.41
C VAL A 36 -13.77 6.95 -1.87
N LEU A 37 -12.72 7.27 -2.63
CA LEU A 37 -11.33 7.06 -2.20
C LEU A 37 -10.94 7.82 -0.93
N ASN A 38 -11.51 9.00 -0.70
CA ASN A 38 -11.24 9.79 0.51
C ASN A 38 -11.93 9.20 1.75
N GLU A 39 -13.07 8.54 1.57
CA GLU A 39 -13.81 7.89 2.65
C GLU A 39 -13.27 6.48 2.94
N PHE A 40 -12.62 5.86 1.94
CA PHE A 40 -12.06 4.53 2.06
C PHE A 40 -10.80 4.47 2.93
N VAL A 41 -10.78 3.58 3.92
CA VAL A 41 -9.60 3.29 4.74
C VAL A 41 -8.89 2.03 4.21
N PRO A 42 -7.66 2.15 3.65
CA PRO A 42 -6.93 0.99 3.13
C PRO A 42 -6.61 -0.06 4.21
N LEU A 43 -6.70 -1.34 3.84
CA LEU A 43 -6.36 -2.46 4.72
C LEU A 43 -4.94 -2.36 5.29
N SER A 44 -3.98 -1.88 4.50
CA SER A 44 -2.60 -1.66 4.94
C SER A 44 -2.48 -0.64 6.07
N LYS A 45 -3.43 0.30 6.19
CA LYS A 45 -3.51 1.23 7.32
C LYS A 45 -4.28 0.62 8.48
N LEU A 46 -5.41 -0.02 8.21
CA LEU A 46 -6.27 -0.61 9.24
C LEU A 46 -5.57 -1.74 10.02
N MET A 47 -4.81 -2.59 9.32
CA MET A 47 -4.14 -3.78 9.88
C MET A 47 -2.62 -3.67 9.75
N GLY A 48 -2.08 -2.46 9.86
CA GLY A 48 -0.66 -2.21 9.62
C GLY A 48 0.24 -3.03 10.53
N GLU A 49 -0.11 -3.17 11.80
CA GLU A 49 0.70 -3.89 12.79
C GLU A 49 0.74 -5.40 12.51
N GLU A 50 -0.40 -5.99 12.18
CA GLU A 50 -0.54 -7.40 11.85
C GLU A 50 0.20 -7.74 10.56
N ILE A 51 0.06 -6.88 9.54
CA ILE A 51 0.79 -7.03 8.27
C ILE A 51 2.30 -6.97 8.53
N GLU A 52 2.77 -6.03 9.33
CA GLU A 52 4.19 -5.96 9.70
C GLU A 52 4.65 -7.17 10.52
N GLY A 53 3.78 -7.70 11.39
CA GLY A 53 3.98 -8.97 12.08
C GLY A 53 4.19 -10.13 11.11
N LEU A 54 3.31 -10.27 10.12
CA LEU A 54 3.40 -11.29 9.07
C LEU A 54 4.66 -11.12 8.22
N ARG A 55 5.04 -9.89 7.86
CA ARG A 55 6.28 -9.60 7.13
C ARG A 55 7.50 -10.03 7.92
N ARG A 56 7.56 -9.76 9.23
CA ARG A 56 8.65 -10.21 10.10
C ARG A 56 8.69 -11.72 10.20
N TRP A 57 7.53 -12.36 10.41
CA TRP A 57 7.43 -13.82 10.47
C TRP A 57 7.93 -14.48 9.18
N ALA A 58 7.61 -13.93 8.01
CA ALA A 58 8.00 -14.48 6.72
C ALA A 58 9.52 -14.44 6.46
N LYS A 59 10.29 -13.56 7.14
CA LYS A 59 11.74 -13.45 6.96
C LYS A 59 12.44 -14.76 7.31
N GLY A 60 13.11 -15.35 6.33
CA GLY A 60 13.80 -16.64 6.48
C GLY A 60 12.86 -17.86 6.55
N ARG A 61 11.54 -17.66 6.49
CA ARG A 61 10.52 -18.73 6.49
C ARG A 61 9.82 -18.89 5.15
N ALA A 62 9.72 -17.83 4.36
CA ALA A 62 9.14 -17.85 3.03
C ALA A 62 10.22 -17.65 1.94
N ARG A 63 10.00 -18.26 0.76
CA ARG A 63 10.80 -17.98 -0.44
C ARG A 63 10.42 -16.60 -0.98
N PRO A 64 11.38 -15.69 -1.22
CA PRO A 64 11.06 -14.38 -1.77
C PRO A 64 10.55 -14.51 -3.21
N ALA A 65 9.51 -13.75 -3.55
CA ALA A 65 8.92 -13.74 -4.90
C ALA A 65 9.79 -13.02 -5.94
N THR A 66 10.75 -12.21 -5.51
CA THR A 66 11.69 -11.46 -6.36
C THR A 66 13.05 -11.40 -5.65
N THR A 67 14.13 -11.21 -6.41
CA THR A 67 15.48 -11.04 -5.85
C THR A 67 15.46 -9.96 -4.77
N PRO A 68 15.87 -10.27 -3.52
CA PRO A 68 15.89 -9.28 -2.45
C PRO A 68 16.83 -8.14 -2.83
N ALA A 69 16.35 -6.91 -2.70
CA ALA A 69 17.18 -5.72 -2.91
C ALA A 69 18.39 -5.79 -1.97
N ILE A 70 19.59 -5.67 -2.52
CA ILE A 70 20.82 -5.60 -1.73
C ILE A 70 20.75 -4.31 -0.91
N GLU A 71 20.56 -4.41 0.40
CA GLU A 71 20.69 -3.26 1.30
C GLU A 71 22.13 -2.71 1.15
N ARG A 72 22.26 -1.57 0.47
CA ARG A 72 23.52 -0.82 0.40
C ARG A 72 23.81 -0.29 1.80
N ARG A 73 24.56 -1.05 2.58
CA ARG A 73 25.09 -0.62 3.87
C ARG A 73 25.96 0.62 3.63
N SER A 74 25.44 1.81 3.93
CA SER A 74 26.23 3.04 3.94
C SER A 74 27.29 2.90 5.03
N ARG A 75 28.50 2.49 4.65
CA ARG A 75 29.63 2.48 5.58
C ARG A 75 29.91 3.93 5.91
N LYS A 76 29.52 4.40 7.10
CA LYS A 76 30.02 5.66 7.64
C LYS A 76 31.53 5.49 7.78
N LEU A 77 32.30 6.11 6.89
CA LEU A 77 33.75 6.15 6.97
C LEU A 77 34.09 7.03 8.18
N SER A 78 34.35 6.41 9.33
CA SER A 78 34.91 7.11 10.48
C SER A 78 36.33 7.51 10.14
N LEU A 79 36.51 8.74 9.65
CA LEU A 79 37.81 9.37 9.58
C LEU A 79 38.25 9.63 11.03
N LYS A 80 39.18 8.82 11.54
CA LYS A 80 39.90 9.17 12.77
C LYS A 80 40.82 10.33 12.42
N GLU A 81 40.45 11.54 12.81
CA GLU A 81 41.42 12.62 12.96
C GLU A 81 42.31 12.26 14.16
N GLY A 82 43.60 12.08 13.88
CA GLY A 82 44.61 11.76 14.87
C GLY A 82 45.93 12.40 14.47
N ALA A 83 46.37 13.31 15.33
CA ALA A 83 47.68 13.95 15.46
C ALA A 83 48.11 14.94 14.36
#